data_AF-A0A7W1K8C1-F1
#
_entry.id   AF-A0A7W1K8C1-F1
#
_cell.length_a   1.000
_cell.length_b   1.000
_cell.length_c   1.000
_cell.angle_alpha   90.00
_cell.angle_beta   90.00
_cell.angle_gamma   90.00
#
_symmetry.space_group_name_H-M   'P 1'
#
loop_
_entity.id
_entity.type
_entity.pdbx_description
1 polymer ?
#
loop_
_entity_poly.entity_id
_entity_poly.type
_entity_poly.pdbx_seq_one_letter_code
_entity_poly.pdbx_strand_id
1 'polypeptide(L)'
;RLECPAGVDINAKTPPEIALSILARLIAVRRSDAYSPPVGSGSQGAAPELVVDPICGMTVAAIATTPHVEHDGGTVYFCCTGCKTQYESDQMGGASSATAGGTAKSAPATAVDPICGMTVLAIDDTPHVEIDKETWYFCCAGCKSKFEKERHVVGAK
;
A
#
# COMPACT_ATOMS: atom_id res chain seq x y z
N ARG A 1 27.12 7.65 18.00
CA ARG A 1 27.40 7.95 19.42
C ARG A 1 26.50 7.04 20.24
N LEU A 2 27.06 6.24 21.15
CA LEU A 2 26.26 5.40 22.04
C LEU A 2 25.84 6.24 23.25
N GLU A 3 24.56 6.23 23.61
CA GLU A 3 24.01 6.94 24.78
C GLU A 3 23.52 5.94 25.81
N CYS A 4 24.02 6.05 27.04
CA CYS A 4 23.66 5.22 28.18
C CYS A 4 23.25 6.11 29.37
N PRO A 5 22.07 5.93 29.97
CA PRO A 5 21.00 5.01 29.59
C PRO A 5 20.31 5.39 28.26
N ALA A 6 19.79 4.39 27.55
CA ALA A 6 19.00 4.60 26.34
C ALA A 6 17.63 5.18 26.70
N GLY A 7 17.18 6.22 26.00
CA GLY A 7 15.88 6.84 26.25
C GLY A 7 15.88 7.92 27.34
N VAL A 8 14.71 8.50 27.64
CA VAL A 8 14.60 9.55 28.68
C VAL A 8 14.96 8.99 30.05
N ASP A 9 15.79 9.69 30.83
CA ASP A 9 16.17 9.22 32.15
C ASP A 9 14.98 9.26 33.13
N ILE A 10 14.40 8.09 33.37
CA ILE A 10 13.30 7.88 34.33
C ILE A 10 13.74 6.96 35.48
N ASN A 11 15.06 6.74 35.66
CA ASN A 11 15.61 5.76 36.59
C ASN A 11 15.01 4.35 36.39
N ALA A 12 14.90 3.93 35.13
CA ALA A 12 14.32 2.63 34.75
C ALA A 12 15.13 1.45 35.30
N LYS A 13 14.45 0.49 35.93
CA LYS A 13 15.03 -0.72 36.54
C LYS A 13 14.43 -2.00 35.97
N THR A 14 13.22 -1.92 35.41
CA THR A 14 12.54 -3.07 34.81
C THR A 14 12.51 -2.97 33.28
N PRO A 15 12.43 -4.09 32.54
CA PRO A 15 12.32 -4.06 31.07
C PRO A 15 11.16 -3.18 30.54
N PRO A 16 9.95 -3.18 31.15
CA PRO A 16 8.87 -2.27 30.74
C PRO A 16 9.22 -0.78 30.93
N GLU A 17 9.90 -0.43 32.02
CA GLU A 17 10.35 0.96 32.25
C GLU A 17 11.40 1.38 31.21
N ILE A 18 12.34 0.49 30.87
CA ILE A 18 13.34 0.75 29.82
C ILE A 18 12.64 0.96 28.47
N ALA A 19 11.66 0.13 28.14
CA ALA A 19 10.88 0.27 26.91
C ALA A 19 10.15 1.63 26.85
N LEU A 20 9.54 2.05 27.96
CA LEU A 20 8.87 3.34 28.06
C LEU A 20 9.85 4.52 27.91
N SER A 21 11.02 4.45 28.54
CA SER A 21 12.09 5.45 28.41
C SER A 21 12.53 5.64 26.96
N ILE A 22 12.74 4.55 26.23
CA ILE A 22 13.14 4.57 24.82
C ILE A 22 12.01 5.13 23.95
N LEU A 23 10.77 4.66 24.14
CA LEU A 23 9.60 5.12 23.40
C LEU A 23 9.39 6.64 23.57
N ALA A 24 9.52 7.14 24.81
CA ALA A 24 9.40 8.56 25.11
C ALA A 24 10.44 9.39 24.33
N ARG A 25 11.69 8.93 24.25
CA ARG A 25 12.75 9.61 23.47
C ARG A 25 12.44 9.57 21.97
N LEU A 26 11.97 8.44 21.44
CA LEU A 26 11.59 8.33 20.02
C LEU A 26 10.47 9.30 19.65
N ILE A 27 9.44 9.44 20.50
CA ILE A 27 8.35 10.39 20.29
C ILE A 27 8.87 11.82 20.35
N ALA A 28 9.73 12.15 21.32
CA ALA A 28 10.34 13.48 21.42
C ALA A 28 11.14 13.85 20.16
N VAL A 29 11.94 12.91 19.65
CA VAL A 29 12.67 13.10 18.38
C VAL A 29 11.69 13.30 17.23
N ARG A 30 10.67 12.44 17.07
CA ARG A 30 9.69 12.58 15.99
C ARG A 30 8.88 13.88 16.01
N ARG A 31 8.62 14.43 17.21
CA ARG A 31 7.92 15.72 17.36
C ARG A 31 8.83 16.92 17.20
N SER A 32 10.14 16.72 17.25
CA SER A 32 11.11 17.79 17.01
C SER A 32 11.29 18.01 15.51
N ASP A 33 11.54 19.25 15.11
CA ASP A 33 11.86 19.61 13.71
C ASP A 33 13.18 18.96 13.22
N ALA A 34 13.94 18.34 14.12
CA ALA A 34 15.17 17.62 13.81
C ALA A 34 14.93 16.22 13.23
N TYR A 35 13.70 15.68 13.31
CA TYR A 35 13.36 14.43 12.63
C TYR A 35 13.00 14.70 11.18
N SER A 36 13.95 14.47 10.28
CA SER A 36 13.64 14.22 8.88
C SER A 36 13.28 12.75 8.73
N PRO A 37 12.04 12.38 8.34
CA PRO A 37 11.74 11.00 8.01
C PRO A 37 12.71 10.56 6.91
N PRO A 38 13.13 9.28 6.87
CA PRO A 38 13.82 8.76 5.72
C PRO A 38 12.85 8.87 4.54
N VAL A 39 12.99 9.94 3.75
CA VAL A 39 12.53 9.94 2.37
C VAL A 39 13.23 8.74 1.76
N GLY A 40 12.46 7.72 1.38
CA GLY A 40 13.01 6.53 0.77
C GLY A 40 13.97 7.00 -0.32
N SER A 41 15.24 6.60 -0.20
CA SER A 41 16.25 6.88 -1.22
C SER A 41 15.97 6.00 -2.44
N GLY A 42 14.77 6.12 -3.01
CA GLY A 42 14.54 5.82 -4.41
C GLY A 42 15.30 6.88 -5.19
N SER A 43 16.17 6.43 -6.08
CA SER A 43 16.86 7.30 -7.02
C SER A 43 15.88 8.31 -7.60
N GLN A 44 16.26 9.59 -7.60
CA GLN A 44 15.67 10.58 -8.49
C GLN A 44 15.99 10.19 -9.94
N GLY A 45 15.33 9.15 -10.43
CA GLY A 45 15.06 8.90 -11.83
C GLY A 45 13.57 9.12 -12.01
N ALA A 46 13.15 9.50 -13.22
CA ALA A 46 11.74 9.63 -13.58
C ALA A 46 10.89 8.54 -12.93
N ALA A 47 9.76 8.94 -12.32
CA ALA A 47 8.88 8.01 -11.62
C ALA A 47 8.62 6.81 -12.54
N PRO A 48 8.93 5.58 -12.11
CA PRO A 48 8.78 4.42 -12.97
C PRO A 48 7.31 4.24 -13.27
N GLU A 49 7.01 3.95 -14.53
CA GLU A 49 5.65 3.65 -14.97
C GLU A 49 5.14 2.44 -14.18
N LEU A 50 3.92 2.56 -13.65
CA LEU A 50 3.27 1.47 -12.93
C LEU A 50 2.46 0.65 -13.93
N VAL A 51 2.75 -0.65 -14.00
CA VAL A 51 2.12 -1.60 -14.92
C VAL A 51 1.51 -2.74 -14.12
N VAL A 52 0.46 -3.35 -14.62
CA VAL A 52 -0.22 -4.48 -13.97
C VAL A 52 0.37 -5.79 -14.47
N ASP A 53 0.75 -6.68 -13.55
CA ASP A 53 1.16 -8.05 -13.87
C ASP A 53 -0.06 -8.83 -14.42
N PRO A 54 -0.01 -9.34 -15.66
CA PRO A 54 -1.15 -10.02 -16.28
C PRO A 54 -1.51 -11.37 -15.65
N ILE A 55 -0.63 -11.96 -14.85
CA ILE A 55 -0.86 -13.26 -14.21
C ILE A 55 -1.62 -13.11 -12.89
N CYS A 56 -1.24 -12.15 -12.05
CA CYS A 56 -1.77 -12.01 -10.69
C CYS A 56 -2.54 -10.70 -10.45
N GLY A 57 -2.49 -9.73 -11.37
CA GLY A 57 -3.12 -8.42 -11.22
C GLY A 57 -2.38 -7.45 -10.29
N MET A 58 -1.18 -7.82 -9.79
CA MET A 58 -0.39 -6.94 -8.92
C MET A 58 0.23 -5.79 -9.72
N THR A 59 0.14 -4.57 -9.19
CA THR A 59 0.80 -3.40 -9.78
C THR A 59 2.28 -3.38 -9.45
N VAL A 60 3.13 -3.22 -10.47
CA VAL A 60 4.58 -3.26 -10.38
C VAL A 60 5.20 -2.06 -11.09
N ALA A 61 6.38 -1.64 -10.62
CA ALA A 61 7.15 -0.62 -11.29
C ALA A 61 7.87 -1.23 -12.51
N ALA A 62 7.67 -0.64 -13.70
CA ALA A 62 8.39 -0.96 -14.93
C ALA A 62 9.80 -0.39 -14.87
N ILE A 63 10.66 -1.02 -14.08
CA ILE A 63 12.08 -0.72 -13.97
C ILE A 63 12.91 -1.89 -14.50
N ALA A 64 14.14 -1.60 -14.93
CA ALA A 64 15.03 -2.60 -15.52
C ALA A 64 15.31 -3.82 -14.62
N THR A 65 15.18 -3.67 -13.29
CA THR A 65 15.37 -4.76 -12.33
C THR A 65 14.13 -5.62 -12.11
N THR A 66 12.96 -5.17 -12.57
CA THR A 66 11.71 -5.95 -12.46
C THR A 66 11.74 -7.07 -13.50
N PRO A 67 11.36 -8.31 -13.13
CA PRO A 67 11.26 -9.41 -14.09
C PRO A 67 10.35 -9.03 -15.25
N HIS A 68 10.83 -9.20 -16.48
CA HIS A 68 10.09 -8.86 -17.69
C HIS A 68 10.39 -9.83 -18.84
N VAL A 69 9.52 -9.81 -19.85
CA VAL A 69 9.69 -10.53 -21.13
C VAL A 69 9.29 -9.61 -22.28
N GLU A 70 9.98 -9.73 -23.41
CA GLU A 70 9.63 -9.06 -24.66
C GLU A 70 8.61 -9.93 -25.42
N HIS A 71 7.44 -9.38 -25.73
CA HIS A 71 6.37 -10.09 -26.45
C HIS A 71 5.64 -9.15 -27.42
N ASP A 72 5.47 -9.57 -28.68
CA ASP A 72 4.77 -8.82 -29.74
C ASP A 72 5.19 -7.34 -29.90
N GLY A 73 6.47 -7.06 -29.65
CA GLY A 73 7.03 -5.71 -29.75
C GLY A 73 6.80 -4.81 -28.53
N GLY A 74 6.32 -5.37 -27.40
CA GLY A 74 6.20 -4.69 -26.12
C GLY A 74 6.84 -5.48 -24.96
N THR A 75 7.23 -4.77 -23.90
CA THR A 75 7.79 -5.37 -22.69
C THR A 75 6.68 -5.62 -21.67
N VAL A 76 6.51 -6.87 -21.24
CA VAL A 76 5.56 -7.26 -20.18
C VAL A 76 6.32 -7.44 -18.88
N TYR A 77 5.88 -6.77 -17.81
CA TYR A 77 6.50 -6.79 -16.48
C TYR A 77 5.72 -7.68 -15.50
N PHE A 78 6.43 -8.33 -14.58
CA PHE A 78 5.88 -9.27 -13.60
C PHE A 78 6.32 -8.94 -12.19
N CYS A 79 5.48 -9.25 -11.20
CA CYS A 79 5.76 -9.01 -9.78
C CYS A 79 6.87 -9.92 -9.24
N CYS A 80 7.04 -11.10 -9.84
CA CYS A 80 8.03 -12.07 -9.44
C CYS A 80 8.40 -12.99 -10.61
N THR A 81 9.48 -13.74 -10.43
CA THR A 81 9.95 -14.74 -11.41
C THR A 81 8.92 -15.85 -11.63
N GLY A 82 8.12 -16.21 -10.61
CA GLY A 82 7.05 -17.20 -10.75
C GLY A 82 5.97 -16.78 -11.76
N CYS A 83 5.52 -15.52 -11.70
CA CYS A 83 4.56 -14.98 -12.66
C CYS A 83 5.16 -14.92 -14.07
N LYS A 84 6.44 -14.52 -14.20
CA LYS A 84 7.14 -14.57 -15.50
C LYS A 84 7.15 -15.99 -16.10
N THR A 85 7.56 -16.99 -15.34
CA THR A 85 7.63 -18.38 -15.82
C THR A 85 6.25 -18.95 -16.16
N GLN A 86 5.22 -18.60 -15.37
CA GLN A 86 3.84 -18.97 -15.68
C GLN A 86 3.40 -18.36 -17.01
N TYR A 87 3.67 -17.07 -17.22
CA TYR A 87 3.37 -16.39 -18.48
C TYR A 87 4.08 -17.05 -19.68
N GLU A 88 5.36 -17.37 -19.56
CA GLU A 88 6.10 -18.08 -20.62
C GLU A 88 5.53 -19.48 -20.91
N SER A 89 5.01 -20.16 -19.88
CA SER A 89 4.42 -21.51 -20.01
C SER A 89 3.03 -21.48 -20.65
N ASP A 90 2.18 -20.52 -20.26
CA ASP A 90 0.85 -20.33 -20.82
C ASP A 90 0.92 -20.03 -22.33
N GLN A 91 1.96 -19.31 -22.76
CA GLN A 91 2.20 -18.97 -24.16
C GLN A 91 2.70 -20.16 -25.01
N MET A 92 3.25 -21.21 -24.38
CA MET A 92 3.70 -22.43 -25.05
C MET A 92 2.60 -23.51 -25.19
N GLY A 93 1.34 -23.18 -24.89
CA GLY A 93 0.20 -24.06 -25.17
C GLY A 93 -0.06 -25.14 -24.11
N GLY A 94 0.39 -24.94 -22.88
CA GLY A 94 0.03 -25.78 -21.73
C GLY A 94 -1.17 -25.23 -20.98
N ALA A 95 -2.39 -25.51 -21.44
CA ALA A 95 -3.62 -25.12 -20.76
C ALA A 95 -3.73 -25.68 -19.33
N SER A 96 -4.10 -24.83 -18.37
CA SER A 96 -5.12 -25.21 -17.38
C SER A 96 -5.89 -24.00 -16.82
N SER A 97 -7.13 -23.89 -17.29
CA SER A 97 -8.32 -23.13 -16.82
C SER A 97 -8.10 -21.76 -16.16
N ALA A 98 -8.43 -20.67 -16.84
CA ALA A 98 -9.81 -20.14 -16.94
C ALA A 98 -10.43 -19.73 -15.59
N THR A 99 -10.22 -18.48 -15.21
CA THR A 99 -11.35 -17.57 -15.04
C THR A 99 -11.11 -16.35 -15.91
N ALA A 100 -11.83 -16.30 -17.03
CA ALA A 100 -12.01 -15.10 -17.80
C ALA A 100 -12.84 -14.12 -16.96
N GLY A 101 -12.24 -12.97 -16.67
CA GLY A 101 -12.90 -11.86 -15.98
C GLY A 101 -12.24 -10.52 -16.29
N GLY A 102 -11.57 -10.39 -17.44
CA GLY A 102 -11.07 -9.13 -17.95
C GLY A 102 -12.23 -8.27 -18.45
N THR A 103 -12.95 -7.63 -17.53
CA THR A 103 -13.56 -6.35 -17.85
C THR A 103 -12.44 -5.32 -17.82
N ALA A 104 -12.34 -4.52 -18.88
CA ALA A 104 -11.50 -3.34 -18.89
C ALA A 104 -11.96 -2.41 -17.77
N LYS A 105 -11.39 -2.56 -16.57
CA LYS A 105 -11.71 -1.69 -15.45
C LYS A 105 -10.78 -0.47 -15.54
N SER A 106 -11.44 0.66 -15.77
CA SER A 106 -10.88 2.02 -15.79
C SER A 106 -9.76 2.20 -14.78
N ALA A 107 -8.72 2.93 -15.18
CA ALA A 107 -7.57 3.31 -14.36
C ALA A 107 -7.97 3.57 -12.90
N PRO A 108 -7.19 3.10 -11.90
CA PRO A 108 -7.59 3.18 -10.51
C PRO A 108 -7.67 4.64 -10.09
N ALA A 109 -8.88 5.15 -9.92
CA ALA A 109 -9.08 6.41 -9.23
C ALA A 109 -8.61 6.23 -7.78
N THR A 110 -8.02 7.25 -7.18
CA THR A 110 -7.74 7.27 -5.75
C THR A 110 -8.89 7.95 -5.02
N ALA A 111 -9.21 7.47 -3.82
CA ALA A 111 -10.25 8.01 -2.95
C ALA A 111 -9.67 8.28 -1.56
N VAL A 112 -10.18 9.29 -0.85
CA VAL A 112 -9.72 9.61 0.51
C VAL A 112 -10.70 9.01 1.51
N ASP A 113 -10.19 8.20 2.44
CA ASP A 113 -10.98 7.64 3.54
C ASP A 113 -11.45 8.77 4.47
N PRO A 114 -12.77 8.99 4.63
CA PRO A 114 -13.31 10.10 5.42
C PRO A 114 -13.08 9.96 6.93
N ILE A 115 -12.76 8.76 7.42
CA ILE A 115 -12.56 8.49 8.85
C ILE A 115 -11.13 8.82 9.30
N CYS A 116 -10.14 8.54 8.45
CA CYS A 116 -8.73 8.67 8.81
C CYS A 116 -7.93 9.62 7.90
N GLY A 117 -8.50 10.06 6.78
CA GLY A 117 -7.82 10.91 5.80
C GLY A 117 -6.79 10.18 4.94
N MET A 118 -6.70 8.86 5.01
CA MET A 118 -5.76 8.08 4.21
C MET A 118 -6.26 7.92 2.77
N THR A 119 -5.38 8.16 1.79
CA THR A 119 -5.69 7.92 0.38
C THR A 119 -5.60 6.42 0.06
N VAL A 120 -6.62 5.89 -0.61
CA VAL A 120 -6.75 4.48 -0.98
C VAL A 120 -7.05 4.34 -2.47
N LEU A 121 -6.76 3.17 -3.03
CA LEU A 121 -7.12 2.86 -4.41
C LEU A 121 -8.61 2.52 -4.47
N ALA A 122 -9.35 3.14 -5.39
CA ALA A 122 -10.77 2.86 -5.63
C ALA A 122 -10.94 1.63 -6.54
N ILE A 123 -10.47 0.48 -6.07
CA ILE A 123 -10.60 -0.82 -6.76
C ILE A 123 -11.65 -1.70 -6.05
N ASP A 124 -12.17 -2.74 -6.71
CA ASP A 124 -13.25 -3.58 -6.16
C ASP A 124 -12.87 -4.25 -4.83
N ASP A 125 -11.61 -4.66 -4.70
CA ASP A 125 -11.10 -5.33 -3.50
C ASP A 125 -10.93 -4.41 -2.29
N THR A 126 -11.02 -3.08 -2.49
CA THR A 126 -10.91 -2.13 -1.38
C THR A 126 -12.24 -2.04 -0.63
N PRO A 127 -12.25 -2.11 0.71
CA PRO A 127 -13.49 -1.96 1.47
C PRO A 127 -14.21 -0.67 1.10
N HIS A 128 -15.46 -0.80 0.63
CA HIS A 128 -16.27 0.34 0.18
C HIS A 128 -17.74 0.20 0.58
N VAL A 129 -18.50 1.28 0.45
CA VAL A 129 -19.96 1.34 0.63
C VAL A 129 -20.56 2.33 -0.37
N GLU A 130 -21.70 1.99 -0.98
CA GLU A 130 -22.43 2.86 -1.91
C GLU A 130 -23.62 3.51 -1.22
N ILE A 131 -23.66 4.85 -1.22
CA ILE A 131 -24.70 5.65 -0.54
C ILE A 131 -25.06 6.84 -1.42
N ASP A 132 -26.35 7.06 -1.66
CA ASP A 132 -26.86 8.16 -2.49
C ASP A 132 -26.23 8.24 -3.90
N LYS A 133 -25.89 7.06 -4.48
CA LYS A 133 -25.18 6.88 -5.76
C LYS A 133 -23.72 7.35 -5.75
N GLU A 134 -23.12 7.53 -4.58
CA GLU A 134 -21.71 7.83 -4.39
C GLU A 134 -21.01 6.66 -3.66
N THR A 135 -19.87 6.23 -4.20
CA THR A 135 -19.09 5.12 -3.65
C THR A 135 -18.00 5.65 -2.73
N TRP A 136 -18.06 5.26 -1.46
CA TRP A 136 -17.09 5.64 -0.43
C TRP A 136 -16.11 4.51 -0.17
N TYR A 137 -14.81 4.81 -0.17
CA TYR A 137 -13.73 3.83 0.02
C TYR A 137 -13.02 4.02 1.36
N PHE A 138 -12.58 2.92 1.96
CA PHE A 138 -11.94 2.90 3.28
C PHE A 138 -10.61 2.16 3.25
N CYS A 139 -9.66 2.63 4.07
CA CYS A 139 -8.34 2.01 4.15
C CYS A 139 -8.36 0.63 4.81
N CYS A 140 -9.38 0.36 5.63
CA CYS A 140 -9.55 -0.93 6.29
C CYS A 140 -11.01 -1.19 6.68
N ALA A 141 -11.30 -2.45 7.02
CA ALA A 141 -12.59 -2.87 7.55
C ALA A 141 -12.98 -2.13 8.86
N GLY A 142 -11.99 -1.69 9.64
CA GLY A 142 -12.22 -0.91 10.85
C GLY A 142 -12.76 0.50 10.56
N CYS A 143 -12.21 1.19 9.56
CA CYS A 143 -12.71 2.49 9.11
C CYS A 143 -14.13 2.38 8.53
N LYS A 144 -14.39 1.35 7.70
CA LYS A 144 -15.75 1.06 7.20
C LYS A 144 -16.76 0.88 8.34
N SER A 145 -16.43 0.04 9.31
CA SER A 145 -17.30 -0.23 10.47
C SER A 145 -17.56 1.02 11.32
N LYS A 146 -16.58 1.93 11.40
CA LYS A 146 -16.69 3.19 12.13
C LYS A 146 -17.56 4.19 11.36
N PHE A 147 -17.40 4.27 10.04
CA PHE A 147 -18.22 5.08 9.15
C PHE A 147 -19.70 4.68 9.18
N GLU A 148 -20.00 3.38 9.23
CA GLU A 148 -21.36 2.86 9.38
C GLU A 148 -21.98 3.24 10.73
N LYS A 149 -21.16 3.34 11.80
CA LYS A 149 -21.62 3.70 13.16
C LYS A 149 -21.78 5.21 13.37
N GLU A 150 -20.87 6.02 12.83
CA GLU A 150 -20.85 7.48 13.01
C GLU A 150 -21.88 8.21 12.14
N ARG A 151 -22.48 7.53 11.16
CA ARG A 151 -23.53 8.08 10.29
C ARG A 151 -24.86 8.43 10.96
N HIS A 152 -25.01 8.27 12.27
CA HIS A 152 -26.10 8.94 13.01
C HIS A 152 -25.88 10.47 13.16
N VAL A 153 -24.73 11.02 12.76
CA VAL A 153 -24.39 12.44 12.99
C VAL A 153 -24.21 13.28 11.70
N VAL A 154 -23.99 12.68 10.53
CA VAL A 154 -23.70 13.46 9.29
C VAL A 154 -24.88 13.55 8.31
N GLY A 155 -26.05 13.00 8.68
CA GLY A 155 -27.30 13.08 7.91
C GLY A 155 -28.27 14.18 8.34
N ALA A 156 -27.79 15.25 9.00
CA ALA A 156 -28.62 16.38 9.40
C ALA A 156 -27.89 17.72 9.22
N LYS A 157 -27.66 18.10 7.97
CA LYS A 157 -27.88 19.48 7.52
C LYS A 157 -27.84 19.60 6.00
#